data_AF-A0A0D2RPD4-F1
#
_entry.id   AF-A0A0D2RPD4-F1
#
_cell.length_a   1.000
_cell.length_b   1.000
_cell.length_c   1.000
_cell.angle_alpha   90.00
_cell.angle_beta   90.00
_cell.angle_gamma   90.00
#
_symmetry.space_group_name_H-M   'P 1'
#
loop_
_entity.id
_entity.type
_entity.pdbx_description
1 polymer ?
#
loop_
_entity_poly.entity_id
_entity_poly.type
_entity_poly.pdbx_seq_one_letter_code
_entity_poly.pdbx_strand_id
1 'polypeptide(L)'
;AYQVFHSGIPITVVPLDATNTIPVTEEFFRAFEESQGTYEAEYCFQSLKTKTAFRSSNQPNTYSYFMWDSFMAGVAVSIMCSSDPNNGENEFAEMEYMNITVITSNKPYGISDGSNPFFDNLEVPKFKLKKDGVHSGHVQTGLRDPFCFVENGIGMCKDGYTMEVTGPDAVQVLVATKAKPNPDIGSKLDRQFFLSFLDVLSRPQHTGRFNLSTEFPYYREVLYKPDFKNKKLGKPVVFDMDMSAGDFVSLFYLLKVPVEVLNLKAILVTPTGWANAATIDIIYDLLHMMGRDDIPVGLGDVFAMNQSDNVFPGVGDCKYAKSVPHGSGGFLDSDTLYGLARDLPRSPRRYTAENAVNLPRQPLALEIWTSILKTMDPGSKINILTNGPLTGLANIITKTKTASLIQDAYIVGGHISQSRHDKGNVFTISSNKYAEFNMFLDPLAAKTVFESGLNITLIPLGTQRKVSQFPEILEKLKLTRMTPEAQFVERLLFKLYTLQQSHHRYHHMVMFCNFLH
;
A
#
# COMPACT_ATOMS: atom_id res chain seq x y z
N ALA A 1 -22.91 -5.33 -6.88
CA ALA A 1 -23.45 -4.67 -8.08
C ALA A 1 -24.85 -5.19 -8.42
N TYR A 2 -25.01 -6.42 -8.94
CA TYR A 2 -26.31 -6.96 -9.38
C TYR A 2 -27.46 -6.76 -8.36
N GLN A 3 -27.26 -7.11 -7.09
CA GLN A 3 -28.28 -6.95 -6.05
C GLN A 3 -28.67 -5.49 -5.78
N VAL A 4 -27.75 -4.54 -5.96
CA VAL A 4 -28.03 -3.11 -5.77
C VAL A 4 -28.96 -2.64 -6.88
N PHE A 5 -28.66 -2.97 -8.14
CA PHE A 5 -29.51 -2.66 -9.29
C PHE A 5 -30.93 -3.24 -9.12
N HIS A 6 -31.05 -4.45 -8.59
CA HIS A 6 -32.34 -5.12 -8.40
C HIS A 6 -32.97 -4.88 -7.00
N SER A 7 -32.49 -3.90 -6.24
CA SER A 7 -32.98 -3.64 -4.88
C SER A 7 -34.32 -2.87 -4.84
N GLY A 8 -34.72 -2.26 -5.95
CA GLY A 8 -35.85 -1.34 -6.02
C GLY A 8 -35.53 0.08 -5.53
N ILE A 9 -34.29 0.35 -5.12
CA ILE A 9 -33.82 1.71 -4.82
C ILE A 9 -33.69 2.49 -6.13
N PRO A 10 -34.15 3.76 -6.21
CA PRO A 10 -33.87 4.62 -7.35
C PRO A 10 -32.35 4.83 -7.51
N ILE A 11 -31.82 4.52 -8.70
CA ILE A 11 -30.39 4.59 -8.97
C ILE A 11 -30.13 5.65 -10.04
N THR A 12 -29.09 6.45 -9.80
CA THR A 12 -28.44 7.27 -10.82
C THR A 12 -27.03 6.75 -11.05
N VAL A 13 -26.66 6.51 -12.30
CA VAL A 13 -25.32 6.05 -12.69
C VAL A 13 -24.57 7.19 -13.38
N VAL A 14 -23.33 7.41 -12.96
CA VAL A 14 -22.37 8.27 -13.64
C VAL A 14 -21.29 7.36 -14.24
N PRO A 15 -21.44 6.94 -15.51
CA PRO A 15 -20.58 5.95 -16.15
C PRO A 15 -19.27 6.55 -16.64
N LEU A 16 -18.33 5.68 -17.04
CA LEU A 16 -17.09 6.10 -17.67
C LEU A 16 -17.36 6.97 -18.92
N ASP A 17 -18.37 6.66 -19.72
CA ASP A 17 -18.70 7.42 -20.94
C ASP A 17 -18.92 8.91 -20.64
N ALA A 18 -19.70 9.22 -19.60
CA ALA A 18 -19.89 10.61 -19.18
C ALA A 18 -18.61 11.22 -18.61
N THR A 19 -17.94 10.49 -17.73
CA THR A 19 -16.73 11.04 -17.08
C THR A 19 -15.56 11.24 -18.05
N ASN A 20 -15.48 10.44 -19.11
CA ASN A 20 -14.49 10.59 -20.18
C ASN A 20 -14.70 11.88 -20.97
N THR A 21 -15.89 12.48 -20.89
CA THR A 21 -16.17 13.77 -21.52
C THR A 21 -15.76 14.96 -20.65
N ILE A 22 -15.23 14.75 -19.45
CA ILE A 22 -14.75 15.79 -18.54
C ILE A 22 -13.30 15.54 -18.04
N PRO A 23 -12.33 15.45 -18.96
CA PRO A 23 -10.91 15.36 -18.56
C PRO A 23 -10.47 16.66 -17.90
N VAL A 24 -9.66 16.57 -16.84
CA VAL A 24 -8.91 17.75 -16.38
C VAL A 24 -8.04 18.23 -17.54
N THR A 25 -8.03 19.52 -17.81
CA THR A 25 -7.19 20.16 -18.84
C THR A 25 -6.10 21.03 -18.21
N GLU A 26 -5.18 21.55 -19.02
CA GLU A 26 -4.20 22.54 -18.54
C GLU A 26 -4.90 23.80 -18.03
N GLU A 27 -5.93 24.22 -18.76
CA GLU A 27 -6.73 25.38 -18.45
C GLU A 27 -7.45 25.20 -17.11
N PHE A 28 -8.02 24.02 -16.86
CA PHE A 28 -8.58 23.69 -15.55
C PHE A 28 -7.52 23.73 -14.46
N PHE A 29 -6.35 23.11 -14.70
CA PHE A 29 -5.30 23.04 -13.69
C PHE A 29 -4.78 24.43 -13.31
N ARG A 30 -4.58 25.32 -14.29
CA ARG A 30 -4.20 26.73 -14.07
C ARG A 30 -5.32 27.50 -13.35
N ALA A 31 -6.57 27.34 -13.76
CA ALA A 31 -7.70 27.98 -13.10
C ALA A 31 -7.83 27.52 -11.64
N PHE A 32 -7.57 26.25 -11.36
CA PHE A 32 -7.55 25.71 -10.00
C PHE A 32 -6.37 26.28 -9.20
N GLU A 33 -5.19 26.41 -9.81
CA GLU A 33 -4.04 27.06 -9.17
C GLU A 33 -4.37 28.50 -8.74
N GLU A 34 -5.11 29.24 -9.57
CA GLU A 34 -5.58 30.61 -9.27
C GLU A 34 -6.74 30.64 -8.26
N SER A 35 -7.46 29.55 -8.07
CA SER A 35 -8.67 29.44 -7.23
C SER A 35 -8.39 28.79 -5.86
N GLN A 36 -7.25 29.09 -5.24
CA GLN A 36 -6.87 28.58 -3.91
C GLN A 36 -7.26 29.56 -2.79
N GLY A 37 -8.50 30.04 -2.80
CA GLY A 37 -8.98 31.05 -1.84
C GLY A 37 -9.22 30.50 -0.42
N THR A 38 -9.25 29.18 -0.26
CA THR A 38 -9.51 28.47 1.00
C THR A 38 -8.45 27.38 1.23
N TYR A 39 -8.28 26.96 2.49
CA TYR A 39 -7.34 25.88 2.83
C TYR A 39 -7.73 24.54 2.19
N GLU A 40 -9.03 24.33 1.98
CA GLU A 40 -9.57 23.13 1.32
C GLU A 40 -9.17 23.10 -0.16
N ALA A 41 -9.34 24.24 -0.84
CA ALA A 41 -8.97 24.39 -2.24
C ALA A 41 -7.46 24.21 -2.44
N GLU A 42 -6.64 24.82 -1.57
CA GLU A 42 -5.19 24.63 -1.56
C GLU A 42 -4.82 23.15 -1.40
N TYR A 43 -5.41 22.45 -0.42
CA TYR A 43 -5.11 21.04 -0.19
C TYR A 43 -5.53 20.13 -1.35
N CYS A 44 -6.72 20.35 -1.90
CA CYS A 44 -7.20 19.61 -3.05
C CYS A 44 -6.32 19.85 -4.28
N PHE A 45 -5.87 21.09 -4.50
CA PHE A 45 -4.95 21.43 -5.57
C PHE A 45 -3.59 20.73 -5.38
N GLN A 46 -2.99 20.79 -4.19
CA GLN A 46 -1.73 20.10 -3.90
C GLN A 46 -1.86 18.58 -4.09
N SER A 47 -2.96 17.99 -3.63
CA SER A 47 -3.25 16.56 -3.81
C SER A 47 -3.37 16.18 -5.28
N LEU A 48 -4.01 17.02 -6.09
CA LEU A 48 -4.11 16.82 -7.54
C LEU A 48 -2.75 16.99 -8.21
N LYS A 49 -1.97 18.01 -7.82
CA LYS A 49 -0.63 18.29 -8.32
C LYS A 49 0.32 17.11 -8.10
N THR A 50 0.26 16.44 -6.95
CA THR A 50 1.06 15.22 -6.71
C THR A 50 0.62 14.06 -7.62
N LYS A 51 -0.68 13.93 -7.91
CA LYS A 51 -1.20 12.87 -8.80
C LYS A 51 -0.90 13.13 -10.28
N THR A 52 -1.00 14.38 -10.74
CA THR A 52 -0.62 14.76 -12.11
C THR A 52 0.88 14.69 -12.31
N ALA A 53 1.65 14.94 -11.25
CA ALA A 53 3.06 14.63 -11.23
C ALA A 53 3.34 13.11 -11.35
N PHE A 54 2.46 12.19 -11.00
CA PHE A 54 2.78 10.74 -11.01
C PHE A 54 2.89 10.07 -12.41
N ARG A 55 3.02 10.79 -13.54
CA ARG A 55 2.97 10.18 -14.89
C ARG A 55 4.18 10.39 -15.80
N SER A 56 4.49 9.29 -16.50
CA SER A 56 5.69 9.00 -17.31
C SER A 56 6.02 9.98 -18.43
N SER A 57 7.31 10.04 -18.73
CA SER A 57 8.02 10.77 -19.80
C SER A 57 7.54 10.54 -21.24
N ASN A 58 6.50 9.75 -21.49
CA ASN A 58 6.12 9.31 -22.84
C ASN A 58 4.89 10.00 -23.43
N GLN A 59 4.18 10.87 -22.69
CA GLN A 59 3.18 11.80 -23.26
C GLN A 59 3.13 13.11 -22.46
N PRO A 60 3.88 14.15 -22.85
CA PRO A 60 4.01 15.39 -22.08
C PRO A 60 2.72 16.25 -21.97
N ASN A 61 1.68 15.97 -22.77
CA ASN A 61 0.59 16.93 -23.01
C ASN A 61 -0.84 16.37 -22.83
N THR A 62 -1.03 15.28 -22.07
CA THR A 62 -2.37 14.74 -21.81
C THR A 62 -2.63 14.59 -20.31
N TYR A 63 -3.26 15.62 -19.73
CA TYR A 63 -3.91 15.55 -18.42
C TYR A 63 -4.97 14.44 -18.45
N SER A 64 -4.59 13.21 -18.12
CA SER A 64 -5.52 12.07 -18.12
C SER A 64 -5.89 11.68 -16.68
N TYR A 65 -6.20 12.72 -15.90
CA TYR A 65 -6.97 12.63 -14.67
C TYR A 65 -8.39 13.10 -14.97
N PHE A 66 -9.37 12.34 -14.52
CA PHE A 66 -10.77 12.64 -14.68
C PHE A 66 -11.40 12.79 -13.31
N MET A 67 -12.25 13.79 -13.13
CA MET A 67 -12.85 14.12 -11.85
C MET A 67 -14.07 13.24 -11.58
N TRP A 68 -13.94 11.91 -11.67
CA TRP A 68 -15.04 10.94 -11.58
C TRP A 68 -15.90 11.15 -10.35
N ASP A 69 -15.28 11.11 -9.18
CA ASP A 69 -15.96 11.19 -7.89
C ASP A 69 -16.56 12.58 -7.67
N SER A 70 -15.81 13.64 -8.01
CA SER A 70 -16.29 15.02 -7.87
C SER A 70 -17.46 15.30 -8.82
N PHE A 71 -17.40 14.80 -10.05
CA PHE A 71 -18.47 14.98 -11.04
C PHE A 71 -19.74 14.26 -10.59
N MET A 72 -19.62 13.04 -10.05
CA MET A 72 -20.74 12.34 -9.42
C MET A 72 -21.36 13.15 -8.29
N ALA A 73 -20.53 13.75 -7.41
CA ALA A 73 -21.03 14.63 -6.35
C ALA A 73 -21.76 15.86 -6.91
N GLY A 74 -21.25 16.48 -7.97
CA GLY A 74 -21.91 17.58 -8.67
C GLY A 74 -23.27 17.19 -9.24
N VAL A 75 -23.33 16.06 -9.94
CA VAL A 75 -24.59 15.51 -10.48
C VAL A 75 -25.60 15.29 -9.35
N ALA A 76 -25.18 14.66 -8.24
CA ALA A 76 -26.05 14.41 -7.10
C ALA A 76 -26.55 15.70 -6.44
N VAL A 77 -25.69 16.69 -6.20
CA VAL A 77 -26.07 17.98 -5.60
C VAL A 77 -27.06 18.71 -6.50
N SER A 78 -26.83 18.72 -7.82
CA SER A 78 -27.75 19.36 -8.77
C SER A 78 -29.15 18.72 -8.75
N ILE A 79 -29.25 17.38 -8.68
CA ILE A 79 -30.54 16.68 -8.54
C ILE A 79 -31.21 17.04 -7.21
N MET A 80 -30.45 17.02 -6.10
CA MET A 80 -30.99 17.32 -4.77
C MET A 80 -31.45 18.76 -4.60
N CYS A 81 -30.86 19.70 -5.34
CA CYS A 81 -31.26 21.11 -5.35
C CYS A 81 -32.41 21.41 -6.32
N SER A 82 -32.78 20.47 -7.20
CA SER A 82 -33.90 20.65 -8.13
C SER A 82 -35.24 20.70 -7.38
N SER A 83 -36.09 21.65 -7.78
CA SER A 83 -37.47 21.76 -7.28
C SER A 83 -38.36 20.59 -7.71
N ASP A 84 -37.98 19.88 -8.78
CA ASP A 84 -38.61 18.65 -9.25
C ASP A 84 -37.54 17.58 -9.49
N PRO A 85 -37.20 16.76 -8.48
CA PRO A 85 -36.16 15.75 -8.59
C PRO A 85 -36.52 14.60 -9.54
N ASN A 86 -37.79 14.51 -9.99
CA ASN A 86 -38.25 13.47 -10.91
C ASN A 86 -38.17 13.89 -12.39
N ASN A 87 -37.87 15.16 -12.69
CA ASN A 87 -37.79 15.64 -14.07
C ASN A 87 -36.60 15.05 -14.84
N GLY A 88 -35.65 14.41 -14.15
CA GLY A 88 -34.47 13.80 -14.73
C GLY A 88 -33.46 14.80 -15.29
N GLU A 89 -33.61 16.11 -15.02
CA GLU A 89 -32.68 17.13 -15.47
C GLU A 89 -31.48 17.26 -14.52
N ASN A 90 -30.36 17.70 -15.07
CA ASN A 90 -29.15 17.98 -14.31
C ASN A 90 -28.45 19.21 -14.86
N GLU A 91 -27.87 20.04 -14.01
CA GLU A 91 -27.14 21.24 -14.43
C GLU A 91 -25.85 20.89 -15.18
N PHE A 92 -25.20 19.79 -14.79
CA PHE A 92 -23.85 19.45 -15.23
C PHE A 92 -23.79 18.30 -16.23
N ALA A 93 -24.86 17.51 -16.35
CA ALA A 93 -24.90 16.32 -17.18
C ALA A 93 -26.14 16.25 -18.08
N GLU A 94 -25.97 15.64 -19.25
CA GLU A 94 -27.07 15.10 -20.05
C GLU A 94 -27.52 13.79 -19.40
N MET A 95 -28.83 13.62 -19.23
CA MET A 95 -29.41 12.52 -18.46
C MET A 95 -30.39 11.72 -19.32
N GLU A 96 -30.36 10.39 -19.20
CA GLU A 96 -31.23 9.49 -19.95
C GLU A 96 -31.67 8.31 -19.08
N TYR A 97 -32.93 7.89 -19.19
CA TYR A 97 -33.37 6.64 -18.57
C TYR A 97 -33.03 5.46 -19.49
N MET A 98 -32.16 4.57 -19.00
CA MET A 98 -31.70 3.40 -19.74
C MET A 98 -32.08 2.11 -19.03
N ASN A 99 -32.37 1.06 -19.80
CA ASN A 99 -32.69 -0.27 -19.28
C ASN A 99 -31.42 -1.12 -19.24
N ILE A 100 -30.71 -1.14 -18.12
CA ILE A 100 -29.36 -1.71 -18.02
C ILE A 100 -29.28 -2.87 -17.03
N THR A 101 -28.25 -3.70 -17.21
CA THR A 101 -27.83 -4.73 -16.27
C THR A 101 -26.31 -4.80 -16.18
N VAL A 102 -25.79 -5.40 -15.12
CA VAL A 102 -24.35 -5.65 -14.94
C VAL A 102 -24.09 -7.10 -15.30
N ILE A 103 -23.36 -7.35 -16.39
CA ILE A 103 -22.96 -8.68 -16.84
C ILE A 103 -22.10 -9.34 -15.76
N THR A 104 -22.40 -10.59 -15.46
CA THR A 104 -21.69 -11.36 -14.42
C THR A 104 -21.06 -12.62 -14.97
N SER A 105 -21.03 -12.78 -16.29
CA SER A 105 -20.46 -13.95 -16.96
C SER A 105 -20.21 -13.72 -18.45
N ASN A 106 -19.46 -14.62 -19.07
CA ASN A 106 -18.97 -14.50 -20.43
C ASN A 106 -19.58 -15.53 -21.37
N LYS A 107 -19.65 -15.18 -22.66
CA LYS A 107 -20.09 -16.11 -23.71
C LYS A 107 -19.05 -17.23 -23.89
N PRO A 108 -19.46 -18.50 -24.14
CA PRO A 108 -20.84 -18.91 -24.45
C PRO A 108 -21.71 -19.01 -23.20
N TYR A 109 -22.90 -18.42 -23.26
CA TYR A 109 -23.85 -18.53 -22.17
C TYR A 109 -24.43 -19.95 -22.10
N GLY A 110 -24.72 -20.42 -20.89
CA GLY A 110 -25.23 -21.76 -20.61
C GLY A 110 -24.18 -22.80 -20.26
N ILE A 111 -22.90 -22.50 -20.49
CA ILE A 111 -21.81 -23.42 -20.18
C ILE A 111 -21.54 -23.39 -18.67
N SER A 112 -21.45 -24.59 -18.10
CA SER A 112 -21.04 -24.81 -16.71
C SER A 112 -19.65 -25.45 -16.70
N ASP A 113 -18.64 -24.66 -16.36
CA ASP A 113 -17.25 -25.09 -16.18
C ASP A 113 -16.77 -24.98 -14.73
N GLY A 114 -17.69 -24.66 -13.81
CA GLY A 114 -17.43 -24.48 -12.38
C GLY A 114 -16.93 -23.08 -11.98
N SER A 115 -16.70 -22.17 -12.93
CA SER A 115 -16.21 -20.82 -12.62
C SER A 115 -17.27 -19.89 -12.04
N ASN A 116 -18.56 -20.13 -12.34
CA ASN A 116 -19.64 -19.20 -12.04
C ASN A 116 -20.43 -19.56 -10.78
N PRO A 117 -20.27 -18.82 -9.67
CA PRO A 117 -20.89 -19.16 -8.39
C PRO A 117 -22.41 -18.94 -8.34
N PHE A 118 -23.02 -18.36 -9.38
CA PHE A 118 -24.48 -18.23 -9.45
C PHE A 118 -25.17 -19.50 -9.98
N PHE A 119 -24.42 -20.38 -10.65
CA PHE A 119 -24.94 -21.56 -11.32
C PHE A 119 -24.22 -22.85 -10.87
N ASP A 120 -22.93 -22.76 -10.53
CA ASP A 120 -22.12 -23.91 -10.17
C ASP A 120 -22.68 -24.67 -8.97
N ASN A 121 -22.85 -25.99 -9.12
CA ASN A 121 -23.37 -26.90 -8.11
C ASN A 121 -24.74 -26.51 -7.49
N LEU A 122 -25.57 -25.77 -8.22
CA LEU A 122 -26.91 -25.34 -7.78
C LEU A 122 -28.03 -25.89 -8.69
N GLU A 123 -29.02 -26.57 -8.10
CA GLU A 123 -30.22 -27.00 -8.84
C GLU A 123 -31.04 -25.81 -9.35
N VAL A 124 -31.19 -24.79 -8.49
CA VAL A 124 -31.82 -23.50 -8.79
C VAL A 124 -30.75 -22.41 -8.75
N PRO A 125 -30.52 -21.67 -9.86
CA PRO A 125 -29.55 -20.59 -9.89
C PRO A 125 -29.83 -19.54 -8.80
N LYS A 126 -28.76 -18.95 -8.26
CA LYS A 126 -28.87 -17.85 -7.30
C LYS A 126 -29.66 -16.71 -7.96
N PHE A 127 -30.53 -16.04 -7.17
CA PHE A 127 -31.45 -15.00 -7.65
C PHE A 127 -32.44 -15.44 -8.74
N LYS A 128 -32.62 -16.76 -8.95
CA LYS A 128 -33.48 -17.31 -10.02
C LYS A 128 -33.10 -16.83 -11.41
N LEU A 129 -31.81 -16.60 -11.63
CA LEU A 129 -31.26 -16.13 -12.90
C LEU A 129 -31.55 -17.12 -14.04
N LYS A 130 -31.78 -16.58 -15.23
CA LYS A 130 -32.06 -17.37 -16.43
C LYS A 130 -30.81 -18.17 -16.84
N LYS A 131 -30.97 -19.50 -16.97
CA LYS A 131 -29.98 -20.36 -17.64
C LYS A 131 -29.86 -19.92 -19.10
N ASP A 132 -28.63 -19.76 -19.60
CA ASP A 132 -28.31 -19.20 -20.94
C ASP A 132 -28.50 -17.68 -21.08
N GLY A 133 -28.68 -16.96 -19.96
CA GLY A 133 -28.69 -15.49 -19.92
C GLY A 133 -27.30 -14.87 -19.75
N VAL A 134 -27.22 -13.54 -19.73
CA VAL A 134 -25.97 -12.76 -19.59
C VAL A 134 -25.24 -13.00 -18.26
N HIS A 135 -25.90 -13.68 -17.33
CA HIS A 135 -25.36 -14.06 -16.03
C HIS A 135 -24.89 -15.53 -15.96
N SER A 136 -25.21 -16.33 -16.98
CA SER A 136 -24.98 -17.78 -17.04
C SER A 136 -23.85 -18.13 -18.01
N GLY A 137 -22.60 -18.12 -17.59
CA GLY A 137 -21.44 -18.46 -18.43
C GLY A 137 -20.13 -18.44 -17.64
N HIS A 138 -18.99 -18.48 -18.31
CA HIS A 138 -17.67 -18.45 -17.65
C HIS A 138 -17.45 -17.14 -16.89
N VAL A 139 -16.88 -17.18 -15.70
CA VAL A 139 -16.47 -15.99 -14.92
C VAL A 139 -14.97 -15.97 -14.79
N GLN A 140 -14.34 -14.83 -15.10
CA GLN A 140 -12.89 -14.71 -14.99
C GLN A 140 -12.38 -15.13 -13.60
N THR A 141 -11.60 -16.20 -13.54
CA THR A 141 -11.09 -16.81 -12.31
C THR A 141 -9.71 -16.28 -11.90
N GLY A 142 -9.02 -15.56 -12.79
CA GLY A 142 -7.71 -14.96 -12.51
C GLY A 142 -7.19 -14.02 -13.58
N LEU A 143 -6.03 -13.39 -13.30
CA LEU A 143 -5.39 -12.40 -14.19
C LEU A 143 -4.89 -12.97 -15.52
N ARG A 144 -4.74 -14.29 -15.63
CA ARG A 144 -4.32 -15.00 -16.85
C ARG A 144 -5.27 -16.13 -17.18
N ASP A 145 -6.55 -15.93 -16.87
CA ASP A 145 -7.58 -16.92 -17.18
C ASP A 145 -7.51 -17.27 -18.68
N PRO A 146 -7.21 -18.54 -19.04
CA PRO A 146 -7.02 -18.93 -20.44
C PRO A 146 -8.30 -18.73 -21.26
N PHE A 147 -9.46 -18.65 -20.62
CA PHE A 147 -10.71 -18.30 -21.30
C PHE A 147 -10.74 -16.82 -21.70
N CYS A 148 -10.27 -15.94 -20.82
CA CYS A 148 -10.32 -14.50 -21.05
C CYS A 148 -9.21 -13.98 -21.94
N PHE A 149 -8.05 -14.65 -21.96
CA PHE A 149 -6.87 -14.27 -22.73
C PHE A 149 -6.68 -15.15 -23.97
N VAL A 150 -6.93 -14.58 -25.15
CA VAL A 150 -6.63 -15.19 -26.46
C VAL A 150 -5.29 -14.67 -27.02
N GLU A 151 -4.64 -15.46 -27.88
CA GLU A 151 -3.26 -15.24 -28.38
C GLU A 151 -2.98 -13.86 -29.01
N ASN A 152 -4.02 -13.10 -29.38
CA ASN A 152 -3.90 -11.77 -29.97
C ASN A 152 -3.94 -10.60 -28.96
N GLY A 153 -3.97 -10.88 -27.65
CA GLY A 153 -3.91 -9.86 -26.58
C GLY A 153 -5.19 -9.05 -26.35
N ILE A 154 -6.26 -9.31 -27.09
CA ILE A 154 -7.58 -8.72 -26.86
C ILE A 154 -8.33 -9.63 -25.87
N GLY A 155 -8.61 -9.11 -24.67
CA GLY A 155 -9.44 -9.83 -23.69
C GLY A 155 -10.88 -9.99 -24.16
N MET A 156 -11.45 -11.19 -24.04
CA MET A 156 -12.84 -11.45 -24.46
C MET A 156 -13.85 -11.41 -23.31
N CYS A 157 -13.39 -11.42 -22.06
CA CYS A 157 -14.25 -11.36 -20.88
C CYS A 157 -14.80 -9.94 -20.64
N LYS A 158 -16.02 -9.90 -20.12
CA LYS A 158 -16.89 -8.74 -19.88
C LYS A 158 -17.50 -8.80 -18.48
N ASP A 159 -16.87 -9.50 -17.53
CA ASP A 159 -17.31 -9.51 -16.13
C ASP A 159 -17.38 -8.08 -15.59
N GLY A 160 -18.54 -7.70 -15.04
CA GLY A 160 -18.80 -6.35 -14.55
C GLY A 160 -19.15 -5.31 -15.62
N TYR A 161 -19.19 -5.67 -16.90
CA TYR A 161 -19.62 -4.75 -17.97
C TYR A 161 -21.10 -4.37 -17.80
N THR A 162 -21.40 -3.08 -17.90
CA THR A 162 -22.79 -2.60 -17.89
C THR A 162 -23.31 -2.63 -19.33
N MET A 163 -24.46 -3.27 -19.54
CA MET A 163 -25.04 -3.45 -20.86
C MET A 163 -26.52 -3.10 -20.85
N GLU A 164 -26.97 -2.43 -21.89
CA GLU A 164 -28.39 -2.23 -22.14
C GLU A 164 -29.04 -3.54 -22.60
N VAL A 165 -30.12 -3.93 -21.93
CA VAL A 165 -30.80 -5.20 -22.18
C VAL A 165 -32.31 -5.01 -22.16
N THR A 166 -33.02 -5.91 -22.83
CA THR A 166 -34.47 -5.99 -22.78
C THR A 166 -34.89 -7.23 -21.99
N GLY A 167 -35.93 -7.10 -21.16
CA GLY A 167 -36.49 -8.23 -20.40
C GLY A 167 -36.33 -8.09 -18.87
N PRO A 168 -36.53 -9.19 -18.13
CA PRO A 168 -36.67 -9.17 -16.67
C PRO A 168 -35.37 -8.86 -15.91
N ASP A 169 -34.22 -9.02 -16.56
CA ASP A 169 -32.90 -8.71 -15.99
C ASP A 169 -32.52 -7.22 -16.19
N ALA A 170 -33.37 -6.45 -16.87
CA ALA A 170 -33.17 -5.02 -17.13
C ALA A 170 -33.72 -4.18 -15.97
N VAL A 171 -32.93 -3.23 -15.50
CA VAL A 171 -33.36 -2.23 -14.52
C VAL A 171 -33.35 -0.88 -15.21
N GLN A 172 -34.47 -0.16 -15.12
CA GLN A 172 -34.55 1.23 -15.58
C GLN A 172 -33.76 2.11 -14.61
N VAL A 173 -32.73 2.77 -15.10
CA VAL A 173 -31.79 3.57 -14.31
C VAL A 173 -31.61 4.93 -14.98
N LEU A 174 -31.54 5.99 -14.19
CA LEU A 174 -31.17 7.32 -14.70
C LEU A 174 -29.65 7.36 -14.91
N VAL A 175 -29.20 7.63 -16.12
CA VAL A 175 -27.78 7.59 -16.50
C VAL A 175 -27.34 8.98 -16.94
N ALA A 176 -26.28 9.50 -16.34
CA ALA A 176 -25.57 10.64 -16.90
C ALA A 176 -24.83 10.15 -18.14
N THR A 177 -25.19 10.60 -19.34
CA THR A 177 -24.58 10.12 -20.59
C THR A 177 -23.37 10.94 -20.99
N LYS A 178 -23.37 12.23 -20.64
CA LYS A 178 -22.32 13.19 -21.01
C LYS A 178 -22.26 14.38 -20.07
N ALA A 179 -21.07 14.94 -19.85
CA ALA A 179 -20.92 16.23 -19.18
C ALA A 179 -21.31 17.39 -20.12
N LYS A 180 -22.14 18.30 -19.62
CA LYS A 180 -22.61 19.47 -20.37
C LYS A 180 -21.46 20.44 -20.65
N PRO A 181 -21.39 21.01 -21.87
CA PRO A 181 -20.43 22.06 -22.17
C PRO A 181 -20.72 23.30 -21.33
N ASN A 182 -19.70 24.12 -21.11
CA ASN A 182 -19.91 25.45 -20.56
C ASN A 182 -20.75 26.29 -21.54
N PRO A 183 -21.86 26.92 -21.11
CA PRO A 183 -22.65 27.81 -21.96
C PRO A 183 -21.87 29.03 -22.45
N ASP A 184 -20.86 29.48 -21.71
CA ASP A 184 -19.97 30.57 -22.13
C ASP A 184 -18.86 30.05 -23.06
N ILE A 185 -19.04 30.30 -24.37
CA ILE A 185 -18.11 29.93 -25.44
C ILE A 185 -16.74 30.61 -25.27
N GLY A 186 -16.66 31.75 -24.59
CA GLY A 186 -15.42 32.47 -24.33
C GLY A 186 -14.61 31.92 -23.16
N SER A 187 -15.19 31.04 -22.34
CA SER A 187 -14.53 30.48 -21.17
C SER A 187 -13.46 29.46 -21.58
N LYS A 188 -12.31 29.51 -20.90
CA LYS A 188 -11.27 28.48 -21.04
C LYS A 188 -11.63 27.15 -20.36
N LEU A 189 -12.65 27.16 -19.49
CA LEU A 189 -13.18 25.96 -18.84
C LEU A 189 -14.36 25.47 -19.66
N ASP A 190 -14.16 24.38 -20.38
CA ASP A 190 -15.07 23.90 -21.42
C ASP A 190 -16.26 23.08 -20.89
N ARG A 191 -16.34 22.83 -19.58
CA ARG A 191 -17.44 22.14 -18.90
C ARG A 191 -18.05 22.99 -17.80
N GLN A 192 -19.38 23.01 -17.74
CA GLN A 192 -20.14 23.74 -16.72
C GLN A 192 -19.75 23.32 -15.31
N PHE A 193 -19.49 22.02 -15.11
CA PHE A 193 -19.08 21.48 -13.82
C PHE A 193 -17.77 22.07 -13.29
N PHE A 194 -16.80 22.40 -14.16
CA PHE A 194 -15.51 22.92 -13.70
C PHE A 194 -15.64 24.26 -12.98
N LEU A 195 -16.47 25.17 -13.52
CA LEU A 195 -16.75 26.45 -12.87
C LEU A 195 -17.43 26.23 -11.52
N SER A 196 -18.47 25.40 -11.48
CA SER A 196 -19.16 25.11 -10.22
C SER A 196 -18.25 24.44 -9.20
N PHE A 197 -17.36 23.55 -9.63
CA PHE A 197 -16.44 22.86 -8.72
C PHE A 197 -15.46 23.84 -8.07
N LEU A 198 -14.81 24.70 -8.88
CA LEU A 198 -13.87 25.69 -8.37
C LEU A 198 -14.55 26.73 -7.47
N ASP A 199 -15.75 27.17 -7.84
CA ASP A 199 -16.56 28.08 -7.02
C ASP A 199 -16.90 27.44 -5.68
N VAL A 200 -17.54 26.26 -5.68
CA VAL A 200 -17.98 25.57 -4.45
C VAL A 200 -16.81 25.31 -3.50
N LEU A 201 -15.66 24.89 -4.01
CA LEU A 201 -14.49 24.59 -3.20
C LEU A 201 -13.85 25.86 -2.59
N SER A 202 -14.05 27.01 -3.24
CA SER A 202 -13.51 28.31 -2.81
C SER A 202 -14.49 29.13 -1.96
N ARG A 203 -15.71 28.63 -1.71
CA ARG A 203 -16.73 29.36 -0.95
C ARG A 203 -16.27 29.56 0.51
N PRO A 204 -16.39 30.78 1.06
CA PRO A 204 -16.07 31.03 2.47
C PRO A 204 -17.01 30.29 3.45
N GLN A 205 -18.25 30.02 3.03
CA GLN A 205 -19.19 29.26 3.83
C GLN A 205 -18.73 27.80 3.93
N HIS A 206 -18.73 27.26 5.15
CA HIS A 206 -18.26 25.89 5.45
C HIS A 206 -16.76 25.66 5.22
N THR A 207 -15.93 26.70 5.22
CA THR A 207 -14.47 26.54 5.23
C THR A 207 -14.03 25.66 6.42
N GLY A 208 -12.98 24.89 6.19
CA GLY A 208 -12.40 24.00 7.16
C GLY A 208 -11.86 24.77 8.35
N ARG A 209 -11.96 24.14 9.53
CA ARG A 209 -11.58 24.78 10.80
C ARG A 209 -10.07 24.90 10.99
N PHE A 210 -9.30 24.13 10.23
CA PHE A 210 -7.89 23.87 10.48
C PHE A 210 -7.07 24.24 9.24
N ASN A 211 -6.06 25.06 9.43
CA ASN A 211 -5.06 25.33 8.41
C ASN A 211 -4.00 24.23 8.47
N LEU A 212 -3.99 23.37 7.46
CA LEU A 212 -3.09 22.21 7.38
C LEU A 212 -1.60 22.58 7.46
N SER A 213 -1.23 23.78 7.01
CA SER A 213 0.14 24.30 7.09
C SER A 213 0.56 24.62 8.53
N THR A 214 -0.40 24.88 9.42
CA THR A 214 -0.16 25.18 10.85
C THR A 214 -0.40 24.00 11.79
N GLU A 215 -1.03 22.91 11.32
CA GLU A 215 -1.27 21.69 12.13
C GLU A 215 0.02 20.97 12.56
N PHE A 216 1.15 21.29 11.93
CA PHE A 216 2.47 20.77 12.29
C PHE A 216 3.40 21.90 12.74
N PRO A 217 3.19 22.52 13.93
CA PRO A 217 3.92 23.72 14.35
C PRO A 217 5.43 23.51 14.53
N TYR A 218 5.86 22.24 14.66
CA TYR A 218 7.27 21.86 14.80
C TYR A 218 7.88 21.29 13.51
N TYR A 219 7.11 21.17 12.42
CA TYR A 219 7.65 20.70 11.14
C TYR A 219 8.60 21.74 10.55
N ARG A 220 9.75 21.27 10.06
CA ARG A 220 10.75 22.09 9.39
C ARG A 220 11.37 21.28 8.26
N GLU A 221 11.60 21.93 7.12
CA GLU A 221 12.32 21.33 5.98
C GLU A 221 13.84 21.32 6.20
N VAL A 222 14.28 20.61 7.25
CA VAL A 222 15.69 20.53 7.64
C VAL A 222 16.06 19.07 7.83
N LEU A 223 17.26 18.69 7.37
CA LEU A 223 17.82 17.36 7.61
C LEU A 223 18.82 17.41 8.78
N TYR A 224 18.69 16.50 9.72
CA TYR A 224 19.62 16.34 10.84
C TYR A 224 20.64 15.26 10.52
N LYS A 225 21.87 15.68 10.20
CA LYS A 225 22.98 14.79 9.89
C LYS A 225 24.13 15.00 10.88
N PRO A 226 24.63 13.95 11.53
CA PRO A 226 25.75 14.07 12.45
C PRO A 226 27.07 14.31 11.68
N ASP A 227 28.00 15.07 12.30
CA ASP A 227 29.37 15.17 11.81
C ASP A 227 30.27 14.14 12.53
N PHE A 228 30.79 13.18 11.77
CA PHE A 228 31.66 12.13 12.28
C PHE A 228 33.14 12.33 11.95
N LYS A 229 33.58 13.48 11.41
CA LYS A 229 34.97 13.71 10.96
C LYS A 229 36.04 13.34 11.99
N ASN A 230 35.77 13.54 13.28
CA ASN A 230 36.72 13.29 14.37
C ASN A 230 36.49 11.95 15.09
N LYS A 231 35.62 11.07 14.57
CA LYS A 231 35.30 9.79 15.17
C LYS A 231 35.77 8.63 14.29
N LYS A 232 36.40 7.65 14.91
CA LYS A 232 36.67 6.37 14.24
C LYS A 232 35.37 5.57 14.20
N LEU A 233 34.83 5.38 13.00
CA LEU A 233 33.60 4.62 12.81
C LEU A 233 33.83 3.13 13.03
N GLY A 234 32.83 2.48 13.62
CA GLY A 234 32.81 1.05 13.89
C GLY A 234 32.56 0.20 12.65
N LYS A 235 32.15 -1.05 12.87
CA LYS A 235 31.92 -2.02 11.79
C LYS A 235 30.78 -1.52 10.87
N PRO A 236 30.96 -1.53 9.53
CA PRO A 236 29.89 -1.19 8.59
C PRO A 236 28.76 -2.20 8.70
N VAL A 237 27.53 -1.71 8.87
CA VAL A 237 26.33 -2.52 9.01
C VAL A 237 25.25 -2.04 8.04
N VAL A 238 24.58 -2.98 7.39
CA VAL A 238 23.31 -2.76 6.68
C VAL A 238 22.22 -3.52 7.42
N PHE A 239 21.11 -2.85 7.70
CA PHE A 239 19.95 -3.46 8.36
C PHE A 239 18.82 -3.67 7.35
N ASP A 240 18.46 -4.92 7.11
CA ASP A 240 17.37 -5.35 6.24
C ASP A 240 16.15 -5.73 7.09
N MET A 241 15.05 -5.01 6.92
CA MET A 241 13.88 -5.09 7.78
C MET A 241 12.58 -5.20 6.99
N ASP A 242 11.59 -5.89 7.55
CA ASP A 242 10.25 -6.02 6.95
C ASP A 242 9.22 -5.07 7.58
N MET A 243 9.72 -4.10 8.36
CA MET A 243 8.96 -3.02 8.98
C MET A 243 7.90 -3.52 9.97
N SER A 244 8.17 -4.66 10.61
CA SER A 244 7.41 -5.08 11.78
C SER A 244 7.64 -4.14 12.98
N ALA A 245 6.73 -4.16 13.97
CA ALA A 245 6.93 -3.37 15.19
C ALA A 245 8.24 -3.72 15.91
N GLY A 246 8.68 -4.98 15.84
CA GLY A 246 9.96 -5.43 16.37
C GLY A 246 11.17 -4.82 15.67
N ASP A 247 11.06 -4.53 14.37
CA ASP A 247 12.13 -3.88 13.62
C ASP A 247 12.33 -2.43 14.00
N PHE A 248 11.25 -1.69 14.26
CA PHE A 248 11.38 -0.31 14.72
C PHE A 248 12.01 -0.22 16.12
N VAL A 249 11.67 -1.16 17.01
CA VAL A 249 12.36 -1.29 18.32
C VAL A 249 13.84 -1.64 18.12
N SER A 250 14.14 -2.56 17.19
CA SER A 250 15.52 -2.93 16.84
C SER A 250 16.30 -1.77 16.24
N LEU A 251 15.67 -0.95 15.40
CA LEU A 251 16.28 0.23 14.80
C LEU A 251 16.64 1.27 15.87
N PHE A 252 15.77 1.52 16.85
CA PHE A 252 16.13 2.36 17.99
C PHE A 252 17.36 1.83 18.72
N TYR A 253 17.40 0.52 18.98
CA TYR A 253 18.56 -0.11 19.62
C TYR A 253 19.84 0.10 18.79
N LEU A 254 19.81 -0.18 17.48
CA LEU A 254 20.97 -0.02 16.60
C LEU A 254 21.46 1.44 16.51
N LEU A 255 20.55 2.42 16.51
CA LEU A 255 20.90 3.84 16.49
C LEU A 255 21.45 4.34 17.84
N LYS A 256 21.19 3.62 18.93
CA LYS A 256 21.73 3.92 20.27
C LYS A 256 23.08 3.23 20.54
N VAL A 257 23.41 2.18 19.80
CA VAL A 257 24.76 1.59 19.85
C VAL A 257 25.78 2.66 19.43
N PRO A 258 26.88 2.86 20.18
CA PRO A 258 27.90 3.85 19.81
C PRO A 258 28.40 3.64 18.38
N VAL A 259 28.51 4.73 17.62
CA VAL A 259 28.92 4.72 16.20
C VAL A 259 30.35 4.19 16.00
N GLU A 260 31.17 4.22 17.06
CA GLU A 260 32.51 3.67 17.13
C GLU A 260 32.52 2.13 17.20
N VAL A 261 31.40 1.52 17.59
CA VAL A 261 31.20 0.06 17.61
C VAL A 261 30.51 -0.40 16.33
N LEU A 262 29.41 0.25 15.97
CA LEU A 262 28.56 -0.10 14.84
C LEU A 262 28.24 1.14 14.00
N ASN A 263 28.59 1.09 12.72
CA ASN A 263 28.28 2.15 11.78
C ASN A 263 27.15 1.70 10.84
N LEU A 264 25.91 2.07 11.17
CA LEU A 264 24.75 1.78 10.33
C LEU A 264 24.83 2.61 9.05
N LYS A 265 25.15 1.94 7.94
CA LYS A 265 25.39 2.53 6.62
C LYS A 265 24.11 2.71 5.81
N ALA A 266 23.14 1.82 5.98
CA ALA A 266 21.86 1.90 5.30
C ALA A 266 20.82 0.99 5.95
N ILE A 267 19.56 1.29 5.62
CA ILE A 267 18.43 0.42 5.89
C ILE A 267 17.88 -0.06 4.55
N LEU A 268 17.72 -1.36 4.40
CA LEU A 268 17.01 -1.97 3.28
C LEU A 268 15.64 -2.43 3.78
N VAL A 269 14.63 -2.22 2.95
CA VAL A 269 13.25 -2.57 3.30
C VAL A 269 12.81 -3.72 2.43
N THR A 270 12.31 -4.77 3.06
CA THR A 270 11.75 -5.94 2.41
C THR A 270 10.22 -5.91 2.54
N PRO A 271 9.49 -5.29 1.58
CA PRO A 271 8.04 -5.13 1.64
C PRO A 271 7.26 -6.42 1.36
N THR A 272 7.94 -7.57 1.20
CA THR A 272 7.31 -8.90 1.12
C THR A 272 6.92 -9.46 2.48
N GLY A 273 7.27 -8.78 3.58
CA GLY A 273 6.95 -9.17 4.96
C GLY A 273 5.85 -8.34 5.61
N TRP A 274 6.10 -7.85 6.82
CA TRP A 274 5.04 -7.37 7.73
C TRP A 274 4.25 -6.14 7.28
N ALA A 275 4.88 -5.20 6.56
CA ALA A 275 4.26 -3.94 6.19
C ALA A 275 4.57 -3.53 4.75
N ASN A 276 3.72 -2.65 4.19
CA ASN A 276 3.85 -2.20 2.80
C ASN A 276 4.94 -1.13 2.64
N ALA A 277 5.35 -0.89 1.39
CA ALA A 277 6.41 0.07 1.06
C ALA A 277 6.17 1.50 1.59
N ALA A 278 4.91 1.93 1.71
CA ALA A 278 4.56 3.26 2.24
C ALA A 278 5.04 3.48 3.69
N THR A 279 5.22 2.40 4.45
CA THR A 279 5.71 2.41 5.84
C THR A 279 7.15 2.93 5.96
N ILE A 280 7.88 3.08 4.85
CA ILE A 280 9.18 3.78 4.80
C ILE A 280 9.11 5.19 5.41
N ASP A 281 7.96 5.88 5.33
CA ASP A 281 7.79 7.18 5.96
C ASP A 281 8.06 7.15 7.47
N ILE A 282 7.70 6.06 8.15
CA ILE A 282 7.97 5.87 9.59
C ILE A 282 9.48 5.71 9.84
N ILE A 283 10.21 5.05 8.93
CA ILE A 283 11.68 4.95 9.03
C ILE A 283 12.29 6.35 8.93
N TYR A 284 11.80 7.18 8.01
CA TYR A 284 12.27 8.56 7.88
C TYR A 284 11.93 9.41 9.10
N ASP A 285 10.72 9.33 9.62
CA ASP A 285 10.29 10.04 10.82
C ASP A 285 11.10 9.62 12.06
N LEU A 286 11.41 8.32 12.19
CA LEU A 286 12.27 7.79 13.25
C LEU A 286 13.72 8.27 13.11
N LEU A 287 14.30 8.17 11.91
CA LEU A 287 15.66 8.66 11.64
C LEU A 287 15.77 10.16 11.92
N HIS A 288 14.74 10.93 11.55
CA HIS A 288 14.66 12.35 11.81
C HIS A 288 14.62 12.64 13.31
N MET A 289 13.79 11.91 14.07
CA MET A 289 13.76 11.98 15.54
C MET A 289 15.12 11.68 16.18
N MET A 290 15.84 10.71 15.62
CA MET A 290 17.14 10.27 16.11
C MET A 290 18.31 11.12 15.60
N GLY A 291 18.07 12.14 14.77
CA GLY A 291 19.10 12.99 14.19
C GLY A 291 20.02 12.26 13.21
N ARG A 292 19.49 11.27 12.49
CA ARG A 292 20.21 10.36 11.60
C ARG A 292 19.65 10.35 10.17
N ASP A 293 19.29 11.53 9.66
CA ASP A 293 18.87 11.72 8.26
C ASP A 293 19.99 11.45 7.24
N ASP A 294 21.20 11.15 7.70
CA ASP A 294 22.33 10.70 6.89
C ASP A 294 22.14 9.26 6.37
N ILE A 295 21.32 8.43 7.02
CA ILE A 295 21.15 7.02 6.67
C ILE A 295 20.21 6.88 5.45
N PRO A 296 20.69 6.35 4.31
CA PRO A 296 19.85 6.04 3.17
C PRO A 296 18.94 4.83 3.46
N VAL A 297 17.73 4.88 2.89
CA VAL A 297 16.74 3.80 2.97
C VAL A 297 16.44 3.32 1.55
N GLY A 298 16.55 2.01 1.31
CA GLY A 298 16.35 1.41 -0.01
C GLY A 298 15.14 0.47 -0.04
N LEU A 299 14.27 0.62 -1.03
CA LEU A 299 13.10 -0.23 -1.26
C LEU A 299 13.51 -1.52 -1.99
N GLY A 300 13.27 -2.68 -1.37
CA GLY A 300 13.43 -4.00 -1.97
C GLY A 300 12.26 -4.39 -2.88
N ASP A 301 12.36 -5.58 -3.49
CA ASP A 301 11.31 -6.12 -4.35
C ASP A 301 10.00 -6.33 -3.57
N VAL A 302 8.85 -6.03 -4.18
CA VAL A 302 7.51 -6.16 -3.57
C VAL A 302 6.93 -7.58 -3.66
N PHE A 303 7.63 -8.49 -4.33
CA PHE A 303 7.27 -9.90 -4.46
C PHE A 303 8.44 -10.77 -4.02
N ALA A 304 8.13 -11.95 -3.48
CA ALA A 304 9.13 -12.97 -3.20
C ALA A 304 9.83 -13.40 -4.50
N MET A 305 11.02 -14.01 -4.39
CA MET A 305 11.80 -14.44 -5.54
C MET A 305 10.96 -15.31 -6.49
N ASN A 306 11.01 -14.97 -7.78
CA ASN A 306 10.28 -15.62 -8.88
C ASN A 306 8.75 -15.60 -8.74
N GLN A 307 8.18 -14.63 -8.00
CA GLN A 307 6.72 -14.43 -7.91
C GLN A 307 6.22 -13.18 -8.64
N SER A 308 7.10 -12.34 -9.18
CA SER A 308 6.72 -11.24 -10.08
C SER A 308 6.25 -11.74 -11.43
N ASP A 309 5.28 -11.06 -12.06
CA ASP A 309 4.88 -11.33 -13.43
C ASP A 309 5.95 -10.84 -14.42
N ASN A 310 6.31 -11.69 -15.40
CA ASN A 310 7.35 -11.38 -16.39
C ASN A 310 6.96 -10.27 -17.38
N VAL A 311 5.66 -10.04 -17.59
CA VAL A 311 5.12 -9.06 -18.56
C VAL A 311 4.75 -7.76 -17.85
N PHE A 312 4.17 -7.85 -16.65
CA PHE A 312 3.81 -6.69 -15.82
C PHE A 312 4.43 -6.81 -14.43
N PRO A 313 5.70 -6.40 -14.23
CA PRO A 313 6.43 -6.61 -12.98
C PRO A 313 5.77 -6.01 -11.73
N GLY A 314 4.89 -5.01 -11.88
CA GLY A 314 4.08 -4.44 -10.79
C GLY A 314 2.91 -5.33 -10.34
N VAL A 315 2.71 -6.47 -11.00
CA VAL A 315 1.70 -7.48 -10.70
C VAL A 315 2.44 -8.80 -10.48
N GLY A 316 1.97 -9.62 -9.55
CA GLY A 316 2.66 -10.85 -9.16
C GLY A 316 1.85 -11.64 -8.14
N ASP A 317 2.37 -12.79 -7.74
CA ASP A 317 1.76 -13.59 -6.67
C ASP A 317 2.32 -13.14 -5.32
N CYS A 318 1.45 -12.68 -4.43
CA CYS A 318 1.79 -12.47 -3.02
C CYS A 318 1.51 -13.74 -2.21
N LYS A 319 1.88 -14.91 -2.75
CA LYS A 319 1.38 -16.22 -2.29
C LYS A 319 1.50 -16.39 -0.79
N TYR A 320 2.71 -16.11 -0.29
CA TYR A 320 3.05 -16.28 1.11
C TYR A 320 2.83 -15.00 1.91
N ALA A 321 2.99 -13.81 1.32
CA ALA A 321 2.69 -12.54 2.00
C ALA A 321 1.22 -12.42 2.41
N LYS A 322 0.28 -13.03 1.67
CA LYS A 322 -1.14 -13.19 2.07
C LYS A 322 -1.33 -13.96 3.39
N SER A 323 -0.31 -14.67 3.86
CA SER A 323 -0.32 -15.34 5.16
C SER A 323 0.00 -14.41 6.32
N VAL A 324 0.56 -13.21 6.07
CA VAL A 324 0.77 -12.20 7.12
C VAL A 324 -0.60 -11.83 7.70
N PRO A 325 -0.79 -11.95 9.02
CA PRO A 325 -2.07 -11.62 9.62
C PRO A 325 -2.40 -10.15 9.43
N HIS A 326 -3.67 -9.89 9.16
CA HIS A 326 -4.20 -8.56 9.22
C HIS A 326 -4.88 -8.36 10.58
N GLY A 327 -4.55 -7.24 11.25
CA GLY A 327 -5.30 -6.79 12.43
C GLY A 327 -6.74 -6.42 12.05
N SER A 328 -7.46 -5.76 12.97
CA SER A 328 -8.80 -5.25 12.63
C SER A 328 -8.76 -4.20 11.52
N GLY A 329 -7.65 -3.45 11.38
CA GLY A 329 -7.47 -2.42 10.37
C GLY A 329 -6.84 -2.89 9.05
N GLY A 330 -6.63 -4.19 8.83
CA GLY A 330 -5.87 -4.62 7.65
C GLY A 330 -4.37 -4.38 7.83
N PHE A 331 -3.69 -4.02 6.73
CA PHE A 331 -2.33 -3.48 6.78
C PHE A 331 -2.24 -2.08 7.39
N LEU A 332 -3.36 -1.34 7.56
CA LEU A 332 -3.31 -0.01 8.18
C LEU A 332 -2.72 -0.09 9.60
N ASP A 333 -3.02 -1.17 10.34
CA ASP A 333 -2.48 -1.37 11.67
C ASP A 333 -0.94 -1.51 11.62
N SER A 334 -0.40 -2.39 10.79
CA SER A 334 1.06 -2.54 10.66
C SER A 334 1.72 -1.29 10.07
N ASP A 335 1.13 -0.72 9.01
CA ASP A 335 1.68 0.41 8.24
C ASP A 335 1.68 1.73 9.02
N THR A 336 0.97 1.79 10.16
CA THR A 336 0.91 2.98 11.04
C THR A 336 1.46 2.73 12.44
N LEU A 337 2.17 1.60 12.65
CA LEU A 337 2.57 1.15 13.99
C LEU A 337 1.41 1.15 14.99
N TYR A 338 0.30 0.57 14.57
CA TYR A 338 -0.95 0.45 15.31
C TYR A 338 -1.49 1.81 15.77
N GLY A 339 -1.33 2.80 14.89
CA GLY A 339 -1.74 4.20 15.08
C GLY A 339 -0.75 5.06 15.89
N LEU A 340 0.45 4.57 16.20
CA LEU A 340 1.46 5.34 16.94
C LEU A 340 2.41 6.12 16.03
N ALA A 341 2.44 5.85 14.71
CA ALA A 341 3.29 6.60 13.78
C ALA A 341 3.04 8.12 13.83
N ARG A 342 1.82 8.55 14.14
CA ARG A 342 1.45 9.98 14.30
C ARG A 342 2.14 10.68 15.46
N ASP A 343 2.70 9.94 16.42
CA ASP A 343 3.44 10.50 17.56
C ASP A 343 4.90 10.82 17.18
N LEU A 344 5.37 10.36 16.01
CA LEU A 344 6.71 10.67 15.50
C LEU A 344 6.74 12.06 14.83
N PRO A 345 7.92 12.74 14.81
CA PRO A 345 8.05 13.99 14.08
C PRO A 345 7.97 13.73 12.56
N ARG A 346 7.42 14.69 11.80
CA ARG A 346 7.47 14.63 10.34
C ARG A 346 8.88 14.94 9.84
N SER A 347 9.55 13.96 9.25
CA SER A 347 10.72 14.17 8.38
C SER A 347 10.34 14.95 7.11
N PRO A 348 11.24 15.77 6.55
CA PRO A 348 11.06 16.28 5.18
C PRO A 348 11.27 15.20 4.11
N ARG A 349 11.83 14.03 4.47
CA ARG A 349 11.93 12.88 3.57
C ARG A 349 10.59 12.17 3.50
N ARG A 350 10.17 11.80 2.30
CA ARG A 350 8.92 11.06 2.06
C ARG A 350 9.09 9.95 1.04
N TYR A 351 8.43 8.83 1.30
CA TYR A 351 8.27 7.75 0.34
C TYR A 351 7.57 8.30 -0.90
N THR A 352 8.21 8.10 -2.05
CA THR A 352 7.69 8.53 -3.34
C THR A 352 7.79 7.36 -4.31
N ALA A 353 6.66 6.93 -4.86
CA ALA A 353 6.66 5.82 -5.81
C ALA A 353 7.31 6.21 -7.16
N GLU A 354 7.71 5.19 -7.94
CA GLU A 354 8.67 5.30 -9.05
C GLU A 354 8.32 6.32 -10.16
N ASN A 355 7.03 6.61 -10.37
CA ASN A 355 6.57 7.43 -11.48
C ASN A 355 6.31 8.91 -11.11
N ALA A 356 6.74 9.39 -9.94
CA ALA A 356 6.56 10.78 -9.57
C ALA A 356 7.49 11.74 -10.34
N VAL A 357 6.92 12.61 -11.16
CA VAL A 357 7.52 13.78 -11.82
C VAL A 357 7.83 14.83 -10.77
N ASN A 358 9.00 15.47 -10.89
CA ASN A 358 9.46 16.55 -10.01
C ASN A 358 9.65 16.19 -8.52
N LEU A 359 9.48 14.93 -8.12
CA LEU A 359 9.81 14.43 -6.78
C LEU A 359 10.86 13.32 -6.87
N PRO A 360 11.85 13.27 -5.96
CA PRO A 360 12.83 12.20 -5.95
C PRO A 360 12.14 10.87 -5.63
N ARG A 361 12.15 9.92 -6.58
CA ARG A 361 11.64 8.56 -6.33
C ARG A 361 12.36 7.90 -5.15
N GLN A 362 11.67 6.98 -4.48
CA GLN A 362 12.27 6.13 -3.46
C GLN A 362 13.45 5.35 -4.07
N PRO A 363 14.67 5.47 -3.51
CA PRO A 363 15.82 4.69 -3.97
C PRO A 363 15.57 3.19 -3.78
N LEU A 364 16.04 2.38 -4.73
CA LEU A 364 15.93 0.92 -4.63
C LEU A 364 17.03 0.35 -3.73
N ALA A 365 16.75 -0.77 -3.07
CA ALA A 365 17.70 -1.45 -2.18
C ALA A 365 19.04 -1.75 -2.86
N LEU A 366 19.02 -2.20 -4.12
CA LEU A 366 20.21 -2.49 -4.91
C LEU A 366 20.99 -1.24 -5.34
N GLU A 367 20.30 -0.10 -5.49
CA GLU A 367 20.94 1.20 -5.78
C GLU A 367 21.67 1.72 -4.55
N ILE A 368 21.00 1.66 -3.39
CA ILE A 368 21.59 2.01 -2.11
C ILE A 368 22.78 1.10 -1.79
N TRP A 369 22.63 -0.22 -1.97
CA TRP A 369 23.73 -1.17 -1.85
C TRP A 369 24.95 -0.78 -2.69
N THR A 370 24.72 -0.51 -3.97
CA THR A 370 25.78 -0.10 -4.90
C THR A 370 26.41 1.24 -4.50
N SER A 371 25.61 2.19 -4.03
CA SER A 371 26.08 3.49 -3.55
C SER A 371 27.00 3.36 -2.33
N ILE A 372 26.61 2.54 -1.34
CA ILE A 372 27.43 2.27 -0.16
C ILE A 372 28.78 1.70 -0.57
N LEU A 373 28.79 0.66 -1.42
CA LEU A 373 30.02 0.00 -1.85
C LEU A 373 31.01 0.97 -2.52
N LYS A 374 30.51 1.96 -3.29
CA LYS A 374 31.34 3.00 -3.91
C LYS A 374 32.00 3.94 -2.90
N THR A 375 31.42 4.09 -1.72
CA THR A 375 31.91 5.00 -0.66
C THR A 375 32.72 4.30 0.44
N MET A 376 32.90 2.99 0.33
CA MET A 376 33.64 2.21 1.31
C MET A 376 35.14 2.24 1.04
N ASP A 377 35.91 2.24 2.11
CA ASP A 377 37.37 2.11 2.01
C ASP A 377 37.75 0.77 1.39
N PRO A 378 38.76 0.71 0.50
CA PRO A 378 39.21 -0.52 -0.12
C PRO A 378 39.49 -1.63 0.91
N GLY A 379 38.96 -2.83 0.66
CA GLY A 379 39.12 -3.99 1.54
C GLY A 379 38.15 -4.04 2.73
N SER A 380 37.34 -3.00 2.94
CA SER A 380 36.28 -3.02 3.93
C SER A 380 35.17 -4.01 3.54
N LYS A 381 34.55 -4.61 4.55
CA LYS A 381 33.41 -5.52 4.38
C LYS A 381 32.20 -5.07 5.20
N ILE A 382 31.03 -5.48 4.74
CA ILE A 382 29.73 -5.12 5.33
C ILE A 382 29.21 -6.29 6.16
N ASN A 383 28.64 -6.01 7.32
CA ASN A 383 27.82 -6.97 8.06
C ASN A 383 26.35 -6.70 7.76
N ILE A 384 25.57 -7.75 7.51
CA ILE A 384 24.15 -7.63 7.22
C ILE A 384 23.37 -8.19 8.41
N LEU A 385 22.44 -7.39 8.92
CA LEU A 385 21.44 -7.81 9.89
C LEU A 385 20.12 -7.94 9.13
N THR A 386 19.45 -9.08 9.19
CA THR A 386 18.15 -9.27 8.51
C THR A 386 17.11 -9.83 9.46
N ASN A 387 15.99 -9.10 9.58
CA ASN A 387 14.87 -9.42 10.45
C ASN A 387 13.59 -9.83 9.71
N GLY A 388 13.63 -9.87 8.38
CA GLY A 388 12.48 -10.18 7.53
C GLY A 388 12.74 -11.37 6.60
N PRO A 389 11.88 -11.53 5.58
CA PRO A 389 12.14 -12.46 4.48
C PRO A 389 13.48 -12.16 3.82
N LEU A 390 14.16 -13.20 3.35
CA LEU A 390 15.53 -13.07 2.82
C LEU A 390 15.61 -12.55 1.37
N THR A 391 14.50 -12.07 0.81
CA THR A 391 14.37 -11.61 -0.58
C THR A 391 15.42 -10.54 -0.92
N GLY A 392 15.59 -9.54 -0.04
CA GLY A 392 16.57 -8.46 -0.23
C GLY A 392 18.01 -8.98 -0.31
N LEU A 393 18.42 -9.80 0.66
CA LEU A 393 19.76 -10.39 0.71
C LEU A 393 20.02 -11.35 -0.46
N ALA A 394 19.04 -12.20 -0.81
CA ALA A 394 19.16 -13.09 -1.96
C ALA A 394 19.32 -12.33 -3.28
N ASN A 395 18.59 -11.22 -3.44
CA ASN A 395 18.75 -10.33 -4.58
C ASN A 395 20.13 -9.68 -4.64
N ILE A 396 20.69 -9.24 -3.50
CA ILE A 396 22.06 -8.72 -3.44
C ILE A 396 23.04 -9.79 -3.94
N ILE A 397 22.95 -11.02 -3.41
CA ILE A 397 23.85 -12.12 -3.76
C ILE A 397 23.76 -12.44 -5.25
N THR A 398 22.54 -12.61 -5.78
CA THR A 398 22.31 -13.10 -7.15
C THR A 398 22.46 -12.02 -8.22
N LYS A 399 21.96 -10.80 -7.97
CA LYS A 399 21.92 -9.73 -8.98
C LYS A 399 23.20 -8.88 -9.00
N THR A 400 23.91 -8.73 -7.87
CA THR A 400 25.11 -7.86 -7.82
C THR A 400 26.43 -8.62 -7.87
N LYS A 401 26.42 -9.93 -7.55
CA LYS A 401 27.63 -10.76 -7.42
C LYS A 401 28.68 -10.19 -6.45
N THR A 402 28.24 -9.47 -5.41
CA THR A 402 29.11 -8.82 -4.40
C THR A 402 29.16 -9.57 -3.06
N ALA A 403 28.77 -10.84 -3.03
CA ALA A 403 28.70 -11.64 -1.80
C ALA A 403 30.04 -11.69 -1.03
N SER A 404 31.19 -11.63 -1.73
CA SER A 404 32.53 -11.61 -1.10
C SER A 404 32.82 -10.35 -0.26
N LEU A 405 32.05 -9.27 -0.46
CA LEU A 405 32.14 -8.03 0.31
C LEU A 405 31.29 -8.08 1.60
N ILE A 406 30.48 -9.12 1.77
CA ILE A 406 29.74 -9.38 3.00
C ILE A 406 30.66 -10.17 3.94
N GLN A 407 30.87 -9.66 5.14
CA GLN A 407 31.67 -10.32 6.17
C GLN A 407 30.83 -11.36 6.92
N ASP A 408 29.74 -10.90 7.55
CA ASP A 408 28.85 -11.73 8.36
C ASP A 408 27.39 -11.37 8.03
N ALA A 409 26.53 -12.38 7.99
CA ALA A 409 25.08 -12.22 7.90
C ALA A 409 24.43 -12.76 9.17
N TYR A 410 23.72 -11.90 9.91
CA TYR A 410 22.96 -12.25 11.10
C TYR A 410 21.48 -12.29 10.75
N ILE A 411 20.86 -13.46 10.90
CA ILE A 411 19.54 -13.75 10.35
C ILE A 411 18.57 -14.12 11.47
N VAL A 412 17.50 -13.34 11.66
CA VAL A 412 16.36 -13.74 12.47
C VAL A 412 15.43 -14.60 11.61
N GLY A 413 15.37 -15.88 11.93
CA GLY A 413 14.45 -16.79 11.26
C GLY A 413 14.85 -18.25 11.39
N GLY A 414 14.02 -19.10 10.80
CA GLY A 414 14.20 -20.55 10.86
C GLY A 414 13.69 -21.19 12.15
N HIS A 415 13.20 -22.42 12.02
CA HIS A 415 12.72 -23.24 13.13
C HIS A 415 13.52 -24.53 13.19
N ILE A 416 14.46 -24.61 14.15
CA ILE A 416 15.26 -25.81 14.41
C ILE A 416 14.66 -26.46 15.67
N SER A 417 13.73 -27.39 15.44
CA SER A 417 13.05 -28.14 16.50
C SER A 417 14.02 -29.09 17.21
N GLN A 418 13.97 -29.10 18.55
CA GLN A 418 14.67 -30.10 19.38
C GLN A 418 13.69 -31.13 19.96
N SER A 419 12.38 -30.83 19.92
CA SER A 419 11.30 -31.69 20.38
C SER A 419 10.18 -31.78 19.35
N ARG A 420 9.53 -32.95 19.25
CA ARG A 420 8.34 -33.16 18.39
C ARG A 420 7.16 -32.25 18.75
N HIS A 421 7.19 -31.61 19.93
CA HIS A 421 6.19 -30.64 20.36
C HIS A 421 6.48 -29.20 19.90
N ASP A 422 7.69 -28.92 19.42
CA ASP A 422 8.10 -27.59 18.99
C ASP A 422 7.46 -27.24 17.64
N LYS A 423 6.53 -26.29 17.64
CA LYS A 423 5.88 -25.81 16.42
C LYS A 423 6.54 -24.54 15.89
N GLY A 424 6.48 -24.35 14.59
CA GLY A 424 6.77 -23.09 13.92
C GLY A 424 5.85 -21.94 14.38
N ASN A 425 5.96 -20.78 13.75
CA ASN A 425 5.13 -19.60 14.05
C ASN A 425 4.21 -19.20 12.89
N VAL A 426 4.10 -19.99 11.81
CA VAL A 426 3.05 -19.79 10.80
C VAL A 426 1.69 -20.27 11.35
N PHE A 427 0.90 -19.36 11.90
CA PHE A 427 -0.40 -19.68 12.52
C PHE A 427 -1.60 -19.38 11.61
N THR A 428 -1.43 -18.61 10.53
CA THR A 428 -2.49 -18.30 9.55
C THR A 428 -2.81 -19.46 8.62
N ILE A 429 -1.91 -20.45 8.53
CA ILE A 429 -2.08 -21.66 7.72
C ILE A 429 -2.00 -22.87 8.66
N SER A 430 -3.16 -23.37 9.09
CA SER A 430 -3.27 -24.40 10.14
C SER A 430 -2.56 -25.73 9.80
N SER A 431 -2.37 -26.02 8.51
CA SER A 431 -1.63 -27.18 8.02
C SER A 431 -0.12 -27.04 8.15
N ASN A 432 0.42 -25.82 8.23
CA ASN A 432 1.86 -25.57 8.33
C ASN A 432 2.29 -25.29 9.77
N LYS A 433 2.57 -26.36 10.53
CA LYS A 433 3.02 -26.26 11.93
C LYS A 433 4.53 -26.24 12.10
N TYR A 434 5.29 -26.18 11.00
CA TYR A 434 6.73 -26.45 11.01
C TYR A 434 7.57 -25.23 10.63
N ALA A 435 7.07 -24.40 9.72
CA ALA A 435 7.85 -23.29 9.20
C ALA A 435 7.94 -22.12 10.20
N GLU A 436 9.07 -21.40 10.11
CA GLU A 436 9.20 -20.06 10.66
C GLU A 436 8.74 -19.03 9.60
N PHE A 437 8.12 -17.94 10.03
CA PHE A 437 7.41 -16.96 9.20
C PHE A 437 8.31 -16.31 8.15
N ASN A 438 9.48 -15.78 8.52
CA ASN A 438 10.39 -15.13 7.57
C ASN A 438 10.86 -16.11 6.49
N MET A 439 11.17 -17.35 6.88
CA MET A 439 11.53 -18.41 5.94
C MET A 439 10.36 -18.86 5.06
N PHE A 440 9.13 -18.82 5.60
CA PHE A 440 7.91 -19.18 4.87
C PHE A 440 7.54 -18.14 3.81
N LEU A 441 7.80 -16.86 4.08
CA LEU A 441 7.46 -15.76 3.20
C LEU A 441 8.28 -15.76 1.90
N ASP A 442 9.54 -16.19 1.94
CA ASP A 442 10.35 -16.45 0.74
C ASP A 442 11.31 -17.63 0.92
N PRO A 443 10.82 -18.88 0.76
CA PRO A 443 11.63 -20.08 0.93
C PRO A 443 12.75 -20.21 -0.11
N LEU A 444 12.53 -19.65 -1.31
CA LEU A 444 13.52 -19.68 -2.39
C LEU A 444 14.69 -18.75 -2.05
N ALA A 445 14.41 -17.54 -1.59
CA ALA A 445 15.45 -16.63 -1.10
C ALA A 445 16.21 -17.24 0.08
N ALA A 446 15.51 -17.89 1.02
CA ALA A 446 16.17 -18.57 2.14
C ALA A 446 17.15 -19.65 1.68
N LYS A 447 16.73 -20.49 0.72
CA LYS A 447 17.63 -21.48 0.09
C LYS A 447 18.83 -20.81 -0.57
N THR A 448 18.60 -19.76 -1.37
CA THR A 448 19.67 -19.02 -2.05
C THR A 448 20.68 -18.42 -1.07
N VAL A 449 20.23 -17.85 0.05
CA VAL A 449 21.13 -17.29 1.07
C VAL A 449 21.90 -18.39 1.79
N PHE A 450 21.27 -19.49 2.21
CA PHE A 450 21.98 -20.58 2.89
C PHE A 450 23.02 -21.28 2.01
N GLU A 451 22.80 -21.35 0.71
CA GLU A 451 23.74 -21.93 -0.25
C GLU A 451 24.80 -20.93 -0.76
N SER A 452 24.78 -19.67 -0.30
CA SER A 452 25.64 -18.60 -0.82
C SER A 452 27.11 -18.68 -0.40
N GLY A 453 27.44 -19.49 0.60
CA GLY A 453 28.78 -19.55 1.20
C GLY A 453 29.12 -18.37 2.13
N LEU A 454 28.15 -17.50 2.45
CA LEU A 454 28.33 -16.44 3.45
C LEU A 454 28.54 -17.01 4.86
N ASN A 455 29.23 -16.26 5.72
CA ASN A 455 29.30 -16.59 7.14
C ASN A 455 28.00 -16.19 7.83
N ILE A 456 27.13 -17.16 8.09
CA ILE A 456 25.77 -16.94 8.58
C ILE A 456 25.67 -17.29 10.06
N THR A 457 25.21 -16.32 10.86
CA THR A 457 24.73 -16.55 12.22
C THR A 457 23.20 -16.55 12.21
N LEU A 458 22.59 -17.71 12.43
CA LEU A 458 21.14 -17.86 12.49
C LEU A 458 20.65 -17.68 13.94
N ILE A 459 19.60 -16.88 14.12
CA ILE A 459 18.88 -16.68 15.38
C ILE A 459 17.51 -17.38 15.25
N PRO A 460 17.42 -18.69 15.56
CA PRO A 460 16.21 -19.47 15.29
C PRO A 460 15.09 -19.16 16.29
N LEU A 461 13.86 -19.47 15.89
CA LEU A 461 12.64 -19.27 16.66
C LEU A 461 12.72 -19.84 18.09
N GLY A 462 13.37 -21.00 18.26
CA GLY A 462 13.58 -21.60 19.58
C GLY A 462 14.41 -20.73 20.53
N THR A 463 15.40 -19.98 20.01
CA THR A 463 16.19 -19.01 20.79
C THR A 463 15.36 -17.76 21.08
N GLN A 464 14.66 -17.24 20.08
CA GLN A 464 13.80 -16.06 20.22
C GLN A 464 12.77 -16.24 21.34
N ARG A 465 12.10 -17.40 21.39
CA ARG A 465 11.11 -17.73 22.43
C ARG A 465 11.69 -17.78 23.85
N LYS A 466 12.98 -18.09 24.02
CA LYS A 466 13.62 -18.14 25.35
C LYS A 466 13.85 -16.76 25.97
N VAL A 467 13.80 -15.69 25.17
CA VAL A 467 14.07 -14.32 25.62
C VAL A 467 12.76 -13.52 25.76
N SER A 468 11.68 -14.19 26.18
CA SER A 468 10.36 -13.59 26.30
C SER A 468 10.00 -13.25 27.74
N GLN A 469 10.25 -11.99 28.13
CA GLN A 469 9.91 -11.41 29.43
C GLN A 469 9.19 -10.07 29.23
N PHE A 470 8.10 -10.11 28.47
CA PHE A 470 7.47 -8.89 27.99
C PHE A 470 6.79 -8.06 29.11
N PRO A 471 6.03 -8.65 30.05
CA PRO A 471 5.49 -7.92 31.19
C PRO A 471 6.59 -7.24 32.03
N GLU A 472 7.68 -7.95 32.30
CA GLU A 472 8.80 -7.43 33.11
C GLU A 472 9.55 -6.32 32.39
N ILE A 473 9.69 -6.41 31.06
CA ILE A 473 10.25 -5.32 30.24
C ILE A 473 9.34 -4.09 30.32
N LEU A 474 8.02 -4.25 30.15
CA LEU A 474 7.06 -3.14 30.26
C LEU A 474 7.09 -2.48 31.64
N GLU A 475 7.14 -3.26 32.72
CA GLU A 475 7.26 -2.72 34.08
C GLU A 475 8.56 -1.94 34.26
N LYS A 476 9.69 -2.46 33.80
CA LYS A 476 10.98 -1.77 33.88
C LYS A 476 10.99 -0.46 33.08
N LEU A 477 10.38 -0.45 31.89
CA LEU A 477 10.26 0.75 31.08
C LEU A 477 9.43 1.84 31.80
N LYS A 478 8.37 1.46 32.52
CA LYS A 478 7.56 2.42 33.29
C LYS A 478 8.30 3.05 34.47
N LEU A 479 9.24 2.32 35.07
CA LEU A 479 9.95 2.73 36.30
C LEU A 479 11.20 3.58 36.07
N THR A 480 11.61 3.78 34.82
CA THR A 480 12.86 4.51 34.48
C THR A 480 12.57 5.90 33.93
N ARG A 481 13.51 6.84 34.09
CA ARG A 481 13.43 8.15 33.43
C ARG A 481 13.61 7.94 31.92
N MET A 482 12.50 7.89 31.20
CA MET A 482 12.47 7.54 29.78
C MET A 482 12.92 8.71 28.91
N THR A 483 13.82 8.45 27.96
CA THR A 483 14.04 9.30 26.78
C THR A 483 12.81 9.24 25.85
N PRO A 484 12.62 10.20 24.92
CA PRO A 484 11.46 10.19 24.03
C PRO A 484 11.28 8.88 23.25
N GLU A 485 12.37 8.33 22.71
CA GLU A 485 12.35 7.05 22.01
C GLU A 485 12.02 5.86 22.92
N ALA A 486 12.44 5.89 24.19
CA ALA A 486 12.07 4.85 25.15
C ALA A 486 10.57 4.93 25.53
N GLN A 487 10.02 6.15 25.64
CA GLN A 487 8.57 6.34 25.83
C GLN A 487 7.79 5.83 24.61
N PHE A 488 8.27 6.10 23.40
CA PHE A 488 7.65 5.58 22.18
C PHE A 488 7.64 4.05 22.16
N VAL A 489 8.77 3.42 22.48
CA VAL A 489 8.88 1.96 22.57
C VAL A 489 7.93 1.41 23.64
N GLU A 490 7.88 2.00 24.84
CA GLU A 490 6.95 1.58 25.89
C GLU A 490 5.50 1.64 25.42
N ARG A 491 5.07 2.74 24.80
CA ARG A 491 3.71 2.89 24.25
C ARG A 491 3.41 1.87 23.17
N LEU A 492 4.35 1.61 22.26
CA LEU A 492 4.20 0.62 21.20
C LEU A 492 4.03 -0.77 21.80
N LEU A 493 4.94 -1.19 22.66
CA LEU A 493 4.87 -2.49 23.32
C LEU A 493 3.60 -2.65 24.16
N PHE A 494 3.19 -1.60 24.88
CA PHE A 494 1.96 -1.60 25.68
C PHE A 494 0.70 -1.68 24.80
N LYS A 495 0.70 -0.99 23.65
CA LYS A 495 -0.40 -1.05 22.66
C LYS A 495 -0.54 -2.47 22.10
N LEU A 496 0.56 -3.10 21.70
CA LEU A 496 0.58 -4.48 21.21
C LEU A 496 0.05 -5.44 22.28
N TYR A 497 0.53 -5.31 23.53
CA TYR A 497 0.05 -6.12 24.65
C TYR A 497 -1.47 -5.99 24.85
N THR A 498 -1.96 -4.76 24.91
CA THR A 498 -3.39 -4.48 25.14
C THR A 498 -4.25 -5.05 24.01
N LEU A 499 -3.83 -4.90 22.75
CA LEU A 499 -4.54 -5.45 21.60
C LEU A 499 -4.60 -6.98 21.64
N GLN A 500 -3.48 -7.61 21.95
CA GLN A 500 -3.37 -9.07 22.08
C GLN A 500 -4.28 -9.65 23.17
N GLN A 501 -4.42 -8.96 24.31
CA GLN A 501 -5.29 -9.38 25.43
C GLN A 501 -6.78 -9.11 25.17
N SER A 502 -7.09 -7.97 24.55
CA SER A 502 -8.46 -7.48 24.42
C SER A 502 -9.20 -8.02 23.20
N HIS A 503 -8.50 -8.51 22.16
CA HIS A 503 -9.13 -8.71 20.87
C HIS A 503 -8.54 -9.88 20.06
N HIS A 504 -9.40 -10.86 19.73
CA HIS A 504 -9.00 -12.13 19.11
C HIS A 504 -8.23 -12.00 17.78
N ARG A 505 -8.50 -10.96 16.96
CA ARG A 505 -7.76 -10.72 15.72
C ARG A 505 -6.26 -10.45 15.92
N TYR A 506 -5.85 -10.11 17.14
CA TYR A 506 -4.46 -9.79 17.49
C TYR A 506 -3.74 -10.90 18.26
N HIS A 507 -4.29 -12.13 18.30
CA HIS A 507 -3.59 -13.28 18.91
C HIS A 507 -2.17 -13.50 18.33
N HIS A 508 -1.97 -13.14 17.06
CA HIS A 508 -0.68 -13.22 16.37
C HIS A 508 0.42 -12.37 17.03
N MET A 509 0.08 -11.34 17.79
CA MET A 509 1.06 -10.50 18.48
C MET A 509 1.92 -11.26 19.48
N VAL A 510 1.53 -12.50 19.86
CA VAL A 510 2.38 -13.42 20.64
C VAL A 510 3.76 -13.66 20.02
N MET A 511 3.91 -13.50 18.69
CA MET A 511 5.20 -13.60 18.02
C MET A 511 6.16 -12.48 18.41
N PHE A 512 5.64 -11.27 18.66
CA PHE A 512 6.42 -10.11 19.10
C PHE A 512 6.50 -10.02 20.62
N CYS A 513 5.46 -10.52 21.28
CA CYS A 513 5.21 -10.31 22.69
C CYS A 513 4.78 -11.65 23.28
N ASN A 514 5.73 -12.57 23.48
CA ASN A 514 5.38 -13.86 24.07
C ASN A 514 5.14 -13.66 25.57
N PHE A 515 3.87 -13.47 25.94
CA PHE A 515 3.38 -13.36 27.30
C PHE A 515 3.27 -14.78 27.85
N LEU A 516 4.29 -15.24 28.57
CA LEU A 516 4.17 -16.48 29.32
C LEU A 516 2.99 -16.34 30.31
N HIS A 517 2.02 -17.24 30.19
CA HIS A 517 1.04 -17.52 31.24
C HIS A 517 1.61 -18.55 32.21
#